data_AF-L8LRA2-F1
#
_entry.id   AF-L8LRA2-F1
#
_cell.length_a   1.000
_cell.length_b   1.000
_cell.length_c   1.000
_cell.angle_alpha   90.00
_cell.angle_beta   90.00
_cell.angle_gamma   90.00
#
_symmetry.space_group_name_H-M   'P 1'
#
loop_
_entity.id
_entity.type
_entity.pdbx_description
1 polymer ?
#
loop_
_entity_poly.entity_id
_entity_poly.type
_entity_poly.pdbx_seq_one_letter_code
_entity_poly.pdbx_strand_id
1 'polypeptide(L)'
;MHALSIPTWIIHITSVIEWITVIWLVWTYAEVTQNTYWRALAWGMLPSLVGAMCACTWHFFDNIESLEWLVSVQAAMTVLGNFTLCVAAWWIWRSSKQNDFSK
;
A
#
# COMPACT_ATOMS: atom_id res chain seq x y z
N MET A 1 1.70 8.14 -27.67
CA MET A 1 1.46 7.59 -26.31
C MET A 1 -0.01 7.82 -25.98
N HIS A 2 -0.70 6.83 -25.43
CA HIS A 2 -2.14 6.92 -25.16
C HIS A 2 -2.39 7.47 -23.76
N ALA A 3 -3.14 8.57 -23.67
CA ALA A 3 -3.66 9.06 -22.41
C ALA A 3 -4.69 8.08 -21.84
N LEU A 4 -4.75 7.95 -20.52
CA LEU A 4 -5.77 7.14 -19.86
C LEU A 4 -7.16 7.74 -20.12
N SER A 5 -8.15 6.87 -20.34
CA SER A 5 -9.55 7.29 -20.45
C SER A 5 -10.05 7.87 -19.11
N ILE A 6 -11.06 8.72 -19.15
CA ILE A 6 -11.69 9.29 -17.93
C ILE A 6 -12.11 8.19 -16.94
N PRO A 7 -12.79 7.10 -17.36
CA PRO A 7 -13.10 5.99 -16.46
C PRO A 7 -11.87 5.36 -15.80
N THR A 8 -10.78 5.21 -16.55
CA THR A 8 -9.53 4.64 -16.02
C THR A 8 -8.90 5.57 -14.97
N TRP A 9 -8.94 6.87 -15.20
CA TRP A 9 -8.48 7.89 -14.23
C TRP A 9 -9.26 7.84 -12.92
N ILE A 10 -10.59 7.70 -13.00
CA ILE A 10 -11.44 7.58 -11.82
C ILE A 10 -10.98 6.40 -10.97
N ILE A 11 -10.77 5.22 -11.57
CA ILE A 11 -10.32 4.03 -10.84
C ILE A 11 -9.01 4.30 -10.10
N HIS A 12 -8.00 4.86 -10.77
CA HIS A 12 -6.70 5.16 -10.15
C HIS A 12 -6.83 6.07 -8.93
N ILE A 13 -7.54 7.19 -9.07
CA ILE A 13 -7.72 8.16 -7.99
C ILE A 13 -8.52 7.53 -6.83
N THR A 14 -9.60 6.82 -7.15
CA THR A 14 -10.42 6.17 -6.12
C THR A 14 -9.66 5.09 -5.37
N SER A 15 -8.83 4.29 -6.04
CA SER A 15 -8.00 3.27 -5.40
C SER A 15 -6.94 3.88 -4.50
N VAL A 16 -6.31 5.00 -4.89
CA VAL A 16 -5.36 5.71 -4.02
C VAL A 16 -6.05 6.21 -2.75
N ILE A 17 -7.23 6.84 -2.88
CA ILE A 17 -8.01 7.33 -1.74
C ILE A 17 -8.44 6.18 -0.84
N GLU A 18 -8.92 5.08 -1.43
CA GLU A 18 -9.29 3.86 -0.71
C GLU A 18 -8.10 3.33 0.11
N TRP A 19 -6.92 3.20 -0.50
CA TRP A 19 -5.72 2.75 0.19
C TRP A 19 -5.32 3.65 1.36
N ILE A 20 -5.33 4.96 1.19
CA ILE A 20 -5.07 5.92 2.27
C ILE A 20 -6.07 5.72 3.41
N THR A 21 -7.35 5.57 3.07
CA THR A 21 -8.42 5.34 4.04
C THR A 21 -8.22 4.03 4.80
N VAL A 22 -7.89 2.94 4.12
CA VAL A 22 -7.63 1.64 4.76
C VAL A 22 -6.41 1.72 5.69
N ILE A 23 -5.32 2.36 5.26
CA ILE A 23 -4.12 2.54 6.11
C ILE A 23 -4.48 3.30 7.39
N TRP A 24 -5.26 4.38 7.27
CA TRP A 24 -5.72 5.17 8.40
C TRP A 24 -6.62 4.35 9.34
N LEU A 25 -7.54 3.56 8.81
CA LEU A 25 -8.42 2.69 9.59
C LEU A 25 -7.63 1.58 10.31
N VAL A 26 -6.69 0.93 9.64
CA VAL A 26 -5.82 -0.10 10.24
C VAL A 26 -4.98 0.49 11.36
N TRP A 27 -4.44 1.70 11.16
CA TRP A 27 -3.70 2.41 12.21
C TRP A 27 -4.58 2.71 13.42
N THR A 28 -5.76 3.28 13.18
CA THR A 28 -6.72 3.63 14.24
C THR A 28 -7.14 2.38 15.02
N TYR A 29 -7.40 1.28 14.31
CA TYR A 29 -7.71 -0.01 14.92
C TYR A 29 -6.59 -0.50 15.83
N ALA A 30 -5.33 -0.35 15.40
CA ALA A 30 -4.16 -0.71 16.20
C ALA A 30 -4.07 0.10 17.51
N GLU A 31 -4.42 1.39 17.47
CA GLU A 31 -4.43 2.25 18.66
C GLU A 31 -5.58 1.91 19.61
N VAL A 32 -6.78 1.69 19.09
CA VAL A 32 -7.94 1.31 19.90
C VAL A 32 -7.74 -0.05 20.58
N THR A 33 -7.15 -1.02 19.87
CA THR A 33 -6.91 -2.37 20.40
C THR A 33 -5.60 -2.51 21.17
N GLN A 34 -4.77 -1.45 21.22
CA GLN A 34 -3.42 -1.47 21.79
C GLN A 34 -2.54 -2.61 21.22
N ASN A 35 -2.79 -2.98 19.97
CA ASN A 35 -2.13 -4.11 19.32
C ASN A 35 -1.14 -3.60 18.26
N THR A 36 0.15 -3.71 18.60
CA THR A 36 1.26 -3.19 17.80
C THR A 36 1.44 -3.91 16.46
N TYR A 37 0.91 -5.12 16.30
CA TYR A 37 1.02 -5.87 15.04
C TYR A 37 0.20 -5.22 13.92
N TRP A 38 -0.92 -4.57 14.25
CA TRP A 38 -1.72 -3.81 13.28
C TRP A 38 -1.06 -2.50 12.87
N ARG A 39 -0.28 -1.87 13.77
CA ARG A 39 0.59 -0.74 13.39
C ARG A 39 1.67 -1.17 12.40
N ALA A 40 2.28 -2.33 12.61
CA ALA A 40 3.26 -2.87 11.66
C ALA A 40 2.63 -3.14 10.28
N LEU A 41 1.38 -3.62 10.23
CA LEU A 41 0.64 -3.76 8.98
C LEU A 41 0.42 -2.42 8.28
N ALA A 42 -0.05 -1.39 8.98
CA ALA A 42 -0.24 -0.05 8.40
C ALA A 42 1.05 0.51 7.80
N TRP A 43 2.20 0.36 8.48
CA TRP A 43 3.51 0.72 7.93
C TRP A 43 3.88 -0.12 6.69
N GLY A 44 3.62 -1.42 6.71
CA GLY A 44 3.90 -2.33 5.59
C GLY A 44 3.03 -2.06 4.35
N MET A 45 1.92 -1.35 4.49
CA MET A 45 1.07 -0.95 3.37
C MET A 45 1.61 0.26 2.60
N LEU A 46 2.47 1.09 3.21
CA LEU A 46 2.95 2.34 2.61
C LEU A 46 3.74 2.16 1.31
N PRO A 47 4.64 1.16 1.14
CA PRO A 47 5.35 1.00 -0.13
C PRO A 47 4.39 0.80 -1.30
N SER A 48 3.33 0.00 -1.15
CA SER A 48 2.32 -0.20 -2.19
C SER A 48 1.60 1.10 -2.57
N LEU A 49 1.28 1.96 -1.58
CA LEU A 49 0.70 3.28 -1.82
C LEU A 49 1.67 4.19 -2.58
N VAL A 50 2.95 4.21 -2.21
CA VAL A 50 3.98 4.97 -2.93
C VAL A 50 4.09 4.51 -4.38
N GLY A 51 4.07 3.19 -4.62
CA GLY A 51 4.05 2.63 -5.97
C GLY A 51 2.86 3.11 -6.80
N ALA A 52 1.65 3.08 -6.22
CA ALA A 52 0.44 3.60 -6.88
C ALA A 52 0.56 5.10 -7.21
N MET A 53 1.13 5.90 -6.31
CA MET A 53 1.37 7.33 -6.54
C MET A 53 2.39 7.58 -7.65
N CYS A 54 3.45 6.77 -7.75
CA CYS A 54 4.42 6.85 -8.85
C CYS A 54 3.74 6.61 -10.21
N ALA A 55 2.91 5.56 -10.32
CA ALA A 55 2.16 5.26 -11.54
C ALA A 55 1.19 6.39 -11.91
N CYS A 56 0.42 6.89 -10.94
CA CYS A 56 -0.51 8.01 -11.16
C CYS A 56 0.23 9.28 -11.61
N THR A 57 1.40 9.56 -11.04
CA THR A 57 2.23 10.71 -11.41
C THR A 57 2.74 10.58 -12.84
N TRP A 58 3.23 9.41 -13.24
CA TRP A 58 3.69 9.20 -14.62
C TRP A 58 2.57 9.35 -15.64
N HIS A 59 1.38 8.81 -15.33
CA HIS A 59 0.18 8.98 -16.16
C HIS A 59 -0.34 10.42 -16.19
N PHE A 60 -0.22 11.17 -15.09
CA PHE A 60 -0.59 12.59 -15.04
C PHE A 60 0.20 13.43 -16.04
N PHE A 61 1.47 13.08 -16.25
CA PHE A 61 2.34 13.72 -17.24
C PHE A 61 2.35 12.97 -18.58
N ASP A 62 1.25 12.34 -18.97
CA ASP A 62 1.07 11.68 -20.28
C ASP A 62 2.18 10.68 -20.66
N ASN A 63 2.78 10.04 -19.67
CA ASN A 63 3.84 9.04 -19.84
C ASN A 63 5.13 9.59 -20.48
N ILE A 64 5.48 10.85 -20.22
CA ILE A 64 6.75 11.42 -20.73
C ILE A 64 7.97 10.56 -20.35
N GLU A 65 8.88 10.39 -21.31
CA GLU A 65 10.08 9.55 -21.17
C GLU A 65 11.00 10.03 -20.05
N SER A 66 11.07 11.34 -19.80
CA SER A 66 11.87 11.92 -18.70
C SER A 66 11.43 11.44 -17.31
N LEU A 67 10.22 10.89 -17.17
CA LEU A 67 9.67 10.35 -15.93
C LEU A 67 9.56 8.81 -15.93
N GLU A 68 10.08 8.11 -16.93
CA GLU A 68 10.01 6.64 -17.02
C GLU A 68 10.64 5.94 -15.79
N TRP A 69 11.63 6.57 -15.14
CA TRP A 69 12.22 6.07 -13.89
C TRP A 69 11.17 5.85 -12.77
N LEU A 70 10.03 6.55 -12.80
CA LEU A 70 8.92 6.31 -11.87
C LEU A 70 8.35 4.89 -12.01
N VAL A 71 8.41 4.28 -13.20
CA VAL A 71 7.98 2.89 -13.43
C VAL A 71 8.91 1.92 -12.71
N SER A 72 10.21 2.19 -12.71
CA SER A 72 11.19 1.39 -11.96
C SER A 72 10.98 1.51 -10.45
N VAL A 73 10.67 2.72 -9.97
CA VAL A 73 10.33 2.95 -8.56
C VAL A 73 9.02 2.25 -8.20
N GLN A 74 7.99 2.34 -9.05
CA GLN A 74 6.72 1.63 -8.87
C GLN A 74 6.95 0.11 -8.76
N ALA A 75 7.77 -0.47 -9.64
CA ALA A 75 8.11 -1.88 -9.61
C ALA A 75 8.86 -2.27 -8.32
N ALA A 76 9.86 -1.48 -7.91
CA ALA A 76 10.59 -1.70 -6.67
C ALA A 76 9.67 -1.62 -5.43
N MET A 77 8.79 -0.62 -5.39
CA MET A 77 7.81 -0.44 -4.33
C MET A 77 6.77 -1.56 -4.31
N THR A 78 6.43 -2.15 -5.45
CA THR A 78 5.55 -3.33 -5.53
C THR A 78 6.21 -4.55 -4.88
N VAL A 79 7.49 -4.79 -5.17
CA VAL A 79 8.24 -5.90 -4.54
C VAL A 79 8.36 -5.67 -3.04
N LEU A 80 8.76 -4.46 -2.63
CA LEU A 80 8.91 -4.11 -1.22
C LEU A 80 7.57 -4.16 -0.47
N GLY A 81 6.49 -3.67 -1.08
CA GLY A 81 5.14 -3.70 -0.53
C GLY A 81 4.64 -5.13 -0.30
N ASN A 82 4.77 -6.01 -1.30
CA ASN A 82 4.40 -7.41 -1.13
C ASN A 82 5.22 -8.11 -0.04
N PHE A 83 6.52 -7.83 0.03
CA PHE A 83 7.38 -8.41 1.05
C PHE A 83 6.99 -7.93 2.47
N THR A 84 6.82 -6.63 2.65
CA THR A 84 6.45 -6.04 3.94
C THR A 84 5.06 -6.48 4.41
N LEU A 85 4.08 -6.58 3.49
CA LEU A 85 2.77 -7.14 3.79
C LEU A 85 2.84 -8.62 4.17
N CYS A 86 3.66 -9.42 3.48
CA CYS A 86 3.87 -10.83 3.82
C CYS A 86 4.45 -10.98 5.24
N VAL A 87 5.46 -10.19 5.58
CA VAL A 87 6.06 -10.16 6.92
C VAL A 87 5.04 -9.72 7.97
N ALA A 88 4.24 -8.68 7.70
CA ALA A 88 3.21 -8.21 8.61
C ALA A 88 2.12 -9.27 8.84
N ALA A 89 1.67 -9.94 7.78
CA ALA A 89 0.68 -11.02 7.87
C ALA A 89 1.21 -12.21 8.68
N TRP A 90 2.48 -12.61 8.45
CA TRP A 90 3.13 -13.64 9.25
C TRP A 90 3.22 -13.26 10.72
N TRP A 91 3.52 -11.99 11.02
CA TRP A 91 3.59 -11.50 12.39
C TRP A 91 2.21 -11.55 13.06
N ILE A 92 1.15 -11.09 12.39
CA ILE A 92 -0.23 -11.19 12.91
C ILE A 92 -0.58 -12.65 13.24
N TRP A 93 -0.30 -13.58 12.33
CA TRP A 93 -0.55 -15.02 12.53
C TRP A 93 0.23 -15.61 13.72
N ARG A 94 1.52 -15.27 13.82
CA ARG A 94 2.35 -15.75 14.93
C ARG A 94 1.81 -15.26 16.27
N SER A 95 1.43 -13.99 16.31
CA SER A 95 0.90 -13.34 17.50
C SER A 95 -0.49 -13.83 17.89
N SER A 96 -1.35 -14.16 16.92
CA SER A 96 -2.66 -14.74 17.22
C SER A 96 -2.53 -16.12 17.85
N LYS A 97 -1.64 -16.98 17.32
CA LYS A 97 -1.35 -18.29 17.93
C LYS A 97 -0.83 -18.17 19.36
N GLN A 98 0.07 -17.22 19.64
CA GLN A 98 0.66 -17.08 20.97
C GLN A 98 -0.38 -16.65 22.03
N ASN A 99 -1.38 -15.85 21.64
CA ASN A 99 -2.50 -15.49 22.52
C ASN A 99 -3.43 -16.68 22.80
N ASP A 100 -3.60 -17.61 21.86
CA ASP A 100 -4.45 -18.81 22.06
C ASP A 100 -3.82 -19.81 23.03
N PHE A 101 -2.50 -19.99 23.02
CA PHE A 101 -1.80 -20.88 23.97
C PHE A 101 -1.64 -20.30 25.38
N SER A 102 -1.93 -18.99 25.57
CA SER A 102 -1.85 -18.31 26.87
C SER A 102 -3.20 -18.23 27.59
N LYS A 103 -4.28 -18.71 26.97
CA LYS A 103 -5.61 -18.87 27.59
C LYS A 103 -5.77 -20.30 28.12
#